data_AF-A0A368ZJB1-F1
#
_entry.id   AF-A0A368ZJB1-F1
#
_cell.length_a   1.000
_cell.length_b   1.000
_cell.length_c   1.000
_cell.angle_alpha   90.00
_cell.angle_beta   90.00
_cell.angle_gamma   90.00
#
_symmetry.space_group_name_H-M   'P 1'
#
loop_
_entity.id
_entity.type
_entity.pdbx_description
1 polymer ?
#
loop_
_entity_poly.entity_id
_entity_poly.type
_entity_poly.pdbx_seq_one_letter_code
_entity_poly.pdbx_strand_id
1 'polypeptide(L)'
;MRYILTCLSLVLVMCLNAQEVTKEGKVYTVKKEKIFLEGKDVTETLSVEEKAIIFKEASVVAENAKAAAAAKLEAAKVKEAELKAKADAEASEKEAAQLEKAEAKALKEKEKAAKKLEKEKKAAEKAQKKAEKAQKKAEKALKKEEKLRANLDKAEEKLDKAQKKYNKLKRKGKLSPVDENKWIDKLEKLTDKVEKAKQKI
;
A
#
# COMPACT_ATOMS: atom_id res chain seq x y z
N MET A 1 -1.76 -18.03 -33.75
CA MET A 1 -2.54 -17.00 -34.49
C MET A 1 -1.85 -16.46 -35.73
N ARG A 2 -0.55 -16.12 -35.70
CA ARG A 2 0.17 -15.50 -36.84
C ARG A 2 0.16 -16.34 -38.13
N TYR A 3 0.23 -17.67 -38.03
CA TYR A 3 0.23 -18.60 -39.18
C TYR A 3 -1.16 -18.91 -39.76
N ILE A 4 -2.23 -18.75 -38.96
CA ILE A 4 -3.60 -19.03 -39.40
C ILE A 4 -4.09 -17.92 -40.34
N LEU A 5 -3.75 -16.67 -40.02
CA LEU A 5 -4.08 -15.52 -40.85
C LEU A 5 -3.35 -15.56 -42.20
N THR A 6 -2.09 -16.01 -42.22
CA THR A 6 -1.31 -16.17 -43.46
C THR A 6 -1.84 -17.31 -44.33
N CYS A 7 -2.20 -18.45 -43.76
CA CYS A 7 -2.80 -19.56 -44.51
C CYS A 7 -4.17 -19.19 -45.09
N LEU A 8 -5.01 -18.46 -44.35
CA LEU A 8 -6.31 -17.99 -44.84
C LEU A 8 -6.16 -17.04 -46.04
N SER A 9 -5.16 -16.16 -46.01
CA SER A 9 -4.87 -15.25 -47.12
C SER A 9 -4.35 -15.96 -48.37
N LEU A 10 -3.59 -17.06 -48.21
CA LEU A 10 -3.06 -17.85 -49.31
C LEU A 10 -4.15 -18.67 -50.02
N VAL A 11 -5.13 -19.17 -49.27
CA VAL A 11 -6.29 -19.91 -49.82
C VAL A 11 -7.25 -18.98 -50.56
N LEU A 12 -7.45 -17.75 -50.08
CA LEU A 12 -8.32 -16.76 -50.71
C LEU A 12 -7.82 -16.33 -52.11
N VAL A 13 -6.50 -16.33 -52.34
CA VAL A 13 -5.86 -16.01 -53.63
C VAL A 13 -6.10 -17.09 -54.70
N MET A 14 -6.28 -18.36 -54.30
CA MET A 14 -6.47 -19.46 -55.27
C MET A 14 -7.89 -19.55 -55.84
N CYS A 15 -8.90 -19.00 -55.17
CA CYS A 15 -10.30 -19.08 -55.63
C CYS A 15 -10.70 -18.00 -56.67
N LEU A 16 -9.82 -17.02 -56.98
CA LEU A 16 -10.19 -15.84 -57.78
C LEU A 16 -9.89 -15.95 -59.29
N ASN A 17 -9.42 -17.10 -59.78
CA ASN A 17 -8.86 -17.20 -61.14
C ASN A 17 -9.70 -18.01 -62.15
N ALA A 18 -10.91 -18.43 -61.79
CA ALA A 18 -11.84 -19.09 -62.70
C ALA A 18 -13.19 -18.41 -62.63
N GLN A 19 -13.64 -17.84 -63.75
CA GLN A 19 -14.86 -17.06 -63.82
C GLN A 19 -15.87 -17.80 -64.69
N GLU A 20 -16.97 -18.22 -64.06
CA GLU A 20 -18.06 -18.89 -64.73
C GLU A 20 -19.09 -17.86 -65.20
N VAL A 21 -19.44 -17.92 -66.48
CA VAL A 21 -20.42 -17.05 -67.13
C VAL A 21 -21.47 -17.94 -67.77
N THR A 22 -22.75 -17.62 -67.57
CA THR A 22 -23.86 -18.40 -68.12
C THR A 22 -24.51 -17.63 -69.26
N LYS A 23 -24.43 -18.18 -70.49
CA LYS A 23 -25.09 -17.63 -71.68
C LYS A 23 -25.92 -18.73 -72.34
N GLU A 24 -27.19 -18.46 -72.65
CA GLU A 24 -28.09 -19.38 -73.37
C GLU A 24 -28.17 -20.81 -72.76
N GLY A 25 -28.10 -20.90 -71.43
CA GLY A 25 -28.16 -22.19 -70.71
C GLY A 25 -26.85 -22.99 -70.71
N LYS A 26 -25.77 -22.48 -71.30
CA LYS A 26 -24.42 -23.08 -71.28
C LYS A 26 -23.49 -22.32 -70.35
N VAL A 27 -22.69 -23.05 -69.59
CA VAL A 27 -21.73 -22.50 -68.61
C VAL A 27 -20.35 -22.45 -69.25
N TYR A 28 -19.83 -21.23 -69.44
CA TYR A 28 -18.50 -20.99 -69.99
C TYR A 28 -17.55 -20.60 -68.86
N THR A 29 -16.35 -21.16 -68.86
CA THR A 29 -15.27 -20.77 -67.94
C THR A 29 -14.28 -19.90 -68.68
N VAL A 30 -14.09 -18.67 -68.21
CA VAL A 30 -13.11 -17.73 -68.78
C VAL A 30 -11.84 -17.75 -67.95
N LYS A 31 -10.71 -18.08 -68.59
CA LYS A 31 -9.37 -18.09 -67.95
C LYS A 31 -8.36 -17.47 -68.92
N LYS A 32 -7.70 -16.38 -68.51
CA LYS A 32 -6.57 -15.76 -69.24
C LYS A 32 -6.85 -15.65 -70.76
N GLU A 33 -7.95 -14.99 -71.11
CA GLU A 33 -8.37 -14.71 -72.51
C GLU A 33 -8.85 -15.92 -73.32
N LYS A 34 -9.01 -17.08 -72.70
CA LYS A 34 -9.59 -18.28 -73.33
C LYS A 34 -10.96 -18.60 -72.76
N ILE A 35 -11.87 -19.04 -73.63
CA ILE A 35 -13.23 -19.43 -73.29
C ILE A 35 -13.30 -20.96 -73.38
N PHE A 36 -13.61 -21.59 -72.24
CA PHE A 36 -13.77 -23.03 -72.14
C PHE A 36 -15.24 -23.40 -71.96
N LEU A 37 -15.71 -24.39 -72.71
CA LEU A 37 -17.01 -25.04 -72.50
C LEU A 37 -16.74 -26.49 -72.08
N GLU A 38 -17.19 -26.90 -70.88
CA GLU A 38 -16.95 -28.25 -70.34
C GLU A 38 -15.47 -28.69 -70.36
N GLY A 39 -14.55 -27.73 -70.22
CA GLY A 39 -13.10 -27.97 -70.24
C GLY A 39 -12.45 -28.04 -71.62
N LYS A 40 -13.21 -27.91 -72.72
CA LYS A 40 -12.67 -27.78 -74.09
C LYS A 40 -12.54 -26.31 -74.50
N ASP A 41 -11.42 -25.96 -75.12
CA ASP A 41 -11.15 -24.62 -75.65
C ASP A 41 -12.03 -24.39 -76.89
N VAL A 42 -12.99 -23.48 -76.78
CA VAL A 42 -13.92 -23.10 -77.86
C VAL A 42 -13.65 -21.69 -78.36
N THR A 43 -12.48 -21.14 -78.02
CA THR A 43 -12.14 -19.75 -78.30
C THR A 43 -12.07 -19.47 -79.80
N GLU A 44 -11.75 -20.44 -80.66
CA GLU A 44 -11.66 -20.24 -82.11
C GLU A 44 -12.99 -20.51 -82.85
N THR A 45 -13.89 -21.30 -82.26
CA THR A 45 -15.16 -21.70 -82.88
C THR A 45 -16.32 -20.74 -82.61
N LEU A 46 -16.17 -19.83 -81.63
CA LEU A 46 -17.14 -18.77 -81.38
C LEU A 46 -16.99 -17.59 -82.36
N SER A 47 -18.11 -16.94 -82.68
CA SER A 47 -18.08 -15.69 -83.45
C SER A 47 -17.48 -14.53 -82.63
N VAL A 48 -16.99 -13.50 -83.32
CA VAL A 48 -16.36 -12.33 -82.69
C VAL A 48 -17.33 -11.62 -81.74
N GLU A 49 -18.62 -11.57 -82.09
CA GLU A 49 -19.67 -10.95 -81.27
C GLU A 49 -19.94 -11.73 -79.99
N GLU A 50 -19.95 -13.07 -80.04
CA GLU A 50 -20.19 -13.91 -78.87
C GLU A 50 -19.04 -13.89 -77.87
N LYS A 51 -17.79 -13.82 -78.35
CA LYS A 51 -16.62 -13.64 -77.49
C LYS A 51 -16.69 -12.32 -76.73
N ALA A 52 -17.03 -11.22 -77.42
CA ALA A 52 -17.13 -9.90 -76.83
C ALA A 52 -18.18 -9.84 -75.70
N ILE A 53 -19.31 -10.53 -75.87
CA ILE A 53 -20.36 -10.63 -74.85
C ILE A 53 -19.88 -11.43 -73.64
N ILE A 54 -19.28 -12.61 -73.85
CA ILE A 54 -18.80 -13.48 -72.76
C ILE A 54 -17.69 -12.79 -71.94
N PHE A 55 -16.78 -12.07 -72.60
CA PHE A 55 -15.75 -11.29 -71.89
C PHE A 55 -16.33 -10.11 -71.11
N LYS A 56 -17.39 -9.46 -71.63
CA LYS A 56 -18.07 -8.36 -70.94
C LYS A 56 -18.87 -8.85 -69.73
N GLU A 57 -19.53 -10.00 -69.83
CA GLU A 57 -20.20 -10.61 -68.68
C GLU A 57 -19.19 -11.10 -67.64
N ALA A 58 -18.08 -11.69 -68.06
CA ALA A 58 -16.98 -12.05 -67.15
C ALA A 58 -16.45 -10.81 -66.40
N SER A 59 -16.25 -9.67 -67.08
CA SER A 59 -15.76 -8.45 -66.41
C SER A 59 -16.77 -7.89 -65.39
N VAL A 60 -18.07 -7.94 -65.68
CA VAL A 60 -19.14 -7.55 -64.73
C VAL A 60 -19.17 -8.47 -63.52
N VAL A 61 -19.05 -9.79 -63.72
CA VAL A 61 -18.94 -10.74 -62.60
C VAL A 61 -17.67 -10.48 -61.78
N ALA A 62 -16.58 -10.01 -62.41
CA ALA A 62 -15.32 -9.73 -61.73
C ALA A 62 -15.42 -8.47 -60.88
N GLU A 63 -16.04 -7.41 -61.41
CA GLU A 63 -16.33 -6.20 -60.64
C GLU A 63 -17.29 -6.47 -59.50
N ASN A 64 -18.37 -7.23 -59.71
CA ASN A 64 -19.31 -7.59 -58.65
C ASN A 64 -18.65 -8.48 -57.58
N ALA A 65 -17.77 -9.41 -57.96
CA ALA A 65 -17.00 -10.22 -57.02
C ALA A 65 -16.00 -9.37 -56.22
N LYS A 66 -15.32 -8.41 -56.86
CA LYS A 66 -14.43 -7.44 -56.19
C LYS A 66 -15.21 -6.53 -55.24
N ALA A 67 -16.38 -6.03 -55.65
CA ALA A 67 -17.25 -5.20 -54.82
C ALA A 67 -17.80 -5.99 -53.62
N ALA A 68 -18.21 -7.25 -53.82
CA ALA A 68 -18.65 -8.13 -52.74
C ALA A 68 -17.51 -8.51 -51.78
N ALA A 69 -16.30 -8.72 -52.28
CA ALA A 69 -15.11 -8.97 -51.46
C ALA A 69 -14.71 -7.72 -50.66
N ALA A 70 -14.76 -6.53 -51.26
CA ALA A 70 -14.51 -5.26 -50.59
C ALA A 70 -15.57 -4.96 -49.52
N ALA A 71 -16.85 -5.19 -49.80
CA ALA A 71 -17.94 -5.03 -48.84
C ALA A 71 -17.82 -6.01 -47.65
N LYS A 72 -17.42 -7.26 -47.91
CA LYS A 72 -17.16 -8.25 -46.84
C LYS A 72 -15.93 -7.88 -46.00
N LEU A 73 -14.90 -7.30 -46.61
CA LEU A 73 -13.72 -6.81 -45.89
C LEU A 73 -14.05 -5.61 -45.00
N GLU A 74 -14.82 -4.64 -45.50
CA GLU A 74 -15.32 -3.49 -44.73
C GLU A 74 -16.22 -3.96 -43.57
N ALA A 75 -17.17 -4.86 -43.82
CA ALA A 75 -18.02 -5.42 -42.77
C ALA A 75 -17.23 -6.20 -41.70
N ALA A 76 -16.16 -6.89 -42.08
CA ALA A 76 -15.28 -7.58 -41.12
C ALA A 76 -14.48 -6.59 -40.26
N LYS A 77 -13.96 -5.50 -40.86
CA LYS A 77 -13.27 -4.43 -40.13
C LYS A 77 -14.18 -3.72 -39.13
N VAL A 78 -15.44 -3.45 -39.52
CA VAL A 78 -16.43 -2.82 -38.63
C VAL A 78 -16.76 -3.73 -37.44
N LYS A 79 -16.93 -5.04 -37.66
CA LYS A 79 -17.17 -6.00 -36.57
C LYS A 79 -15.96 -6.16 -35.64
N GLU A 80 -14.74 -6.13 -36.18
CA GLU A 80 -13.52 -6.18 -35.36
C GLU A 80 -13.34 -4.91 -34.52
N ALA A 81 -13.68 -3.74 -35.07
CA ALA A 81 -13.65 -2.46 -34.35
C ALA A 81 -14.69 -2.42 -33.22
N GLU A 82 -15.90 -2.93 -33.44
CA GLU A 82 -16.96 -2.98 -32.42
C GLU A 82 -16.64 -3.97 -31.29
N LEU A 83 -16.02 -5.11 -31.61
CA LEU A 83 -15.51 -6.08 -30.63
C LEU A 83 -14.37 -5.51 -29.78
N LYS A 84 -13.45 -4.76 -30.38
CA LYS A 84 -12.40 -4.03 -29.64
C LYS A 84 -13.01 -2.98 -28.72
N ALA A 85 -13.92 -2.15 -29.20
CA ALA A 85 -14.55 -1.11 -28.40
C ALA A 85 -15.32 -1.66 -27.18
N LYS A 86 -16.00 -2.80 -27.31
CA LYS A 86 -16.67 -3.48 -26.18
C LYS A 86 -15.67 -4.08 -25.18
N ALA A 87 -14.56 -4.64 -25.66
CA ALA A 87 -13.53 -5.19 -24.79
C ALA A 87 -12.78 -4.10 -23.99
N ASP A 88 -12.50 -2.96 -24.61
CA ASP A 88 -11.85 -1.81 -23.96
C ASP A 88 -12.78 -1.16 -22.89
N ALA A 89 -14.09 -1.09 -23.14
CA ALA A 89 -15.07 -0.58 -22.16
C ALA A 89 -15.20 -1.50 -20.93
N GLU A 90 -15.28 -2.82 -21.13
CA GLU A 90 -15.39 -3.80 -20.04
C GLU A 90 -14.10 -3.90 -19.20
N ALA A 91 -12.94 -3.68 -19.83
CA ALA A 91 -11.65 -3.60 -19.13
C ALA A 91 -11.59 -2.35 -18.22
N SER A 92 -12.05 -1.20 -18.71
CA SER A 92 -12.07 0.07 -17.96
C SER A 92 -12.98 0.02 -16.72
N GLU A 93 -14.18 -0.57 -16.84
CA GLU A 93 -15.08 -0.73 -15.68
C GLU A 93 -14.49 -1.69 -14.60
N LYS A 94 -13.79 -2.75 -15.02
CA LYS A 94 -13.14 -3.68 -14.09
C LYS A 94 -11.95 -3.03 -13.36
N GLU A 95 -11.20 -2.17 -14.02
CA GLU A 95 -10.11 -1.42 -13.41
C GLU A 95 -10.63 -0.39 -12.39
N ALA A 96 -11.69 0.35 -12.74
CA ALA A 96 -12.34 1.30 -11.83
C ALA A 96 -12.90 0.59 -10.58
N ALA A 97 -13.58 -0.56 -10.76
CA ALA A 97 -14.14 -1.34 -9.65
C ALA A 97 -13.06 -1.98 -8.75
N GLN A 98 -11.87 -2.27 -9.28
CA GLN A 98 -10.74 -2.77 -8.50
C GLN A 98 -10.06 -1.65 -7.70
N LEU A 99 -9.92 -0.46 -8.28
CA LEU A 99 -9.39 0.73 -7.60
C LEU A 99 -10.30 1.15 -6.44
N GLU A 100 -11.62 1.22 -6.65
CA GLU A 100 -12.57 1.61 -5.58
C GLU A 100 -12.56 0.61 -4.41
N LYS A 101 -12.47 -0.70 -4.70
CA LYS A 101 -12.33 -1.74 -3.66
C LYS A 101 -10.99 -1.66 -2.93
N ALA A 102 -9.90 -1.29 -3.61
CA ALA A 102 -8.59 -1.10 -3.00
C ALA A 102 -8.58 0.13 -2.07
N GLU A 103 -9.17 1.25 -2.51
CA GLU A 103 -9.30 2.47 -1.72
C GLU A 103 -10.20 2.25 -0.49
N ALA A 104 -11.34 1.57 -0.64
CA ALA A 104 -12.21 1.23 0.48
C ALA A 104 -11.53 0.32 1.52
N LYS A 105 -10.68 -0.62 1.09
CA LYS A 105 -9.85 -1.44 2.00
C LYS A 105 -8.78 -0.60 2.69
N ALA A 106 -8.09 0.27 1.95
CA ALA A 106 -7.07 1.16 2.49
C ALA A 106 -7.64 2.14 3.53
N LEU A 107 -8.84 2.70 3.29
CA LEU A 107 -9.54 3.56 4.24
C LEU A 107 -9.93 2.80 5.53
N LYS A 108 -10.47 1.58 5.40
CA LYS A 108 -10.81 0.74 6.57
C LYS A 108 -9.57 0.34 7.39
N GLU A 109 -8.43 0.08 6.75
CA GLU A 109 -7.18 -0.19 7.47
C GLU A 109 -6.62 1.05 8.15
N LYS A 110 -6.66 2.21 7.49
CA LYS A 110 -6.25 3.50 8.08
C LYS A 110 -7.12 3.87 9.28
N GLU A 111 -8.44 3.66 9.23
CA GLU A 111 -9.33 3.91 10.36
C GLU A 111 -9.04 2.98 11.55
N LYS A 112 -8.81 1.68 11.30
CA LYS A 112 -8.40 0.72 12.33
C LYS A 112 -7.04 1.08 12.94
N ALA A 113 -6.09 1.51 12.13
CA ALA A 113 -4.77 1.96 12.58
C ALA A 113 -4.89 3.23 13.43
N ALA A 114 -5.68 4.21 13.00
CA ALA A 114 -5.95 5.43 13.75
C ALA A 114 -6.61 5.14 15.10
N LYS A 115 -7.61 4.26 15.15
CA LYS A 115 -8.29 3.86 16.39
C LYS A 115 -7.38 3.10 17.36
N LYS A 116 -6.44 2.29 16.86
CA LYS A 116 -5.41 1.63 17.68
C LYS A 116 -4.43 2.66 18.26
N LEU A 117 -3.91 3.55 17.41
CA LEU A 117 -3.01 4.62 17.81
C LEU A 117 -3.65 5.57 18.85
N GLU A 118 -4.93 5.90 18.71
CA GLU A 118 -5.63 6.74 19.68
C GLU A 118 -5.76 6.05 21.06
N LYS A 119 -6.10 4.76 21.08
CA LYS A 119 -6.15 3.98 22.33
C LYS A 119 -4.79 3.87 23.00
N GLU A 120 -3.74 3.66 22.20
CA GLU A 120 -2.37 3.55 22.69
C GLU A 120 -1.87 4.89 23.25
N LYS A 121 -2.13 6.01 22.56
CA LYS A 121 -1.83 7.35 23.07
C LYS A 121 -2.56 7.64 24.39
N LYS A 122 -3.84 7.29 24.52
CA LYS A 122 -4.61 7.45 25.77
C LYS A 122 -4.04 6.59 26.90
N ALA A 123 -3.57 5.37 26.61
CA ALA A 123 -2.92 4.52 27.60
C ALA A 123 -1.57 5.09 28.04
N ALA A 124 -0.75 5.53 27.07
CA ALA A 124 0.55 6.15 27.32
C ALA A 124 0.41 7.44 28.15
N GLU A 125 -0.56 8.30 27.85
CA GLU A 125 -0.82 9.53 28.62
C GLU A 125 -1.21 9.23 30.07
N LYS A 126 -2.09 8.23 30.29
CA LYS A 126 -2.46 7.79 31.65
C LYS A 126 -1.27 7.20 32.40
N ALA A 127 -0.43 6.42 31.72
CA ALA A 127 0.78 5.85 32.30
C ALA A 127 1.78 6.95 32.71
N GLN A 128 2.02 7.93 31.83
CA GLN A 128 2.88 9.08 32.12
C GLN A 128 2.35 9.91 33.30
N LYS A 129 1.05 10.21 33.34
CA LYS A 129 0.44 10.93 34.48
C LYS A 129 0.59 10.18 35.81
N LYS A 130 0.50 8.84 35.80
CA LYS A 130 0.74 8.02 37.00
C LYS A 130 2.21 8.03 37.41
N ALA A 131 3.12 7.89 36.45
CA ALA A 131 4.56 7.94 36.69
C ALA A 131 5.00 9.30 37.25
N GLU A 132 4.51 10.40 36.70
CA GLU A 132 4.80 11.75 37.17
C GLU A 132 4.31 11.99 38.62
N LYS A 133 3.10 11.52 38.95
CA LYS A 133 2.58 11.60 40.32
C LYS A 133 3.39 10.75 41.29
N ALA A 134 3.83 9.57 40.88
CA ALA A 134 4.69 8.71 41.69
C ALA A 134 6.05 9.36 41.93
N GLN A 135 6.68 9.92 40.89
CA GLN A 135 7.94 10.65 41.00
C GLN A 135 7.82 11.87 41.91
N LYS A 136 6.76 12.70 41.75
CA LYS A 136 6.52 13.84 42.64
C LYS A 136 6.33 13.44 44.11
N LYS A 137 5.70 12.29 44.38
CA LYS A 137 5.57 11.76 45.75
C LYS A 137 6.91 11.27 46.29
N ALA A 138 7.67 10.54 45.48
CA ALA A 138 9.01 10.06 45.83
C ALA A 138 9.96 11.23 46.10
N GLU A 139 9.98 12.25 45.24
CA GLU A 139 10.81 13.44 45.42
C GLU A 139 10.44 14.20 46.71
N LYS A 140 9.15 14.33 47.02
CA LYS A 140 8.70 14.94 48.29
C LYS A 140 9.08 14.11 49.50
N ALA A 141 9.06 12.78 49.39
CA ALA A 141 9.49 11.89 50.47
C ALA A 141 11.00 12.00 50.70
N LEU A 142 11.81 11.96 49.63
CA LEU A 142 13.26 12.14 49.70
C LEU A 142 13.61 13.51 50.29
N LYS A 143 12.96 14.59 49.86
CA LYS A 143 13.17 15.93 50.43
C LYS A 143 12.82 16.02 51.93
N LYS A 144 11.83 15.26 52.39
CA LYS A 144 11.49 15.19 53.82
C LYS A 144 12.55 14.40 54.59
N GLU A 145 12.93 13.24 54.06
CA GLU A 145 13.95 12.38 54.65
C GLU A 145 15.30 13.10 54.74
N GLU A 146 15.72 13.79 53.67
CA GLU A 146 16.94 14.61 53.64
C GLU A 146 16.93 15.69 54.71
N LYS A 147 15.81 16.40 54.90
CA LYS A 147 15.66 17.39 55.97
C LYS A 147 15.72 16.78 57.36
N LEU A 148 15.15 15.59 57.54
CA LEU A 148 15.17 14.88 58.81
C LEU A 148 16.59 14.38 59.14
N ARG A 149 17.29 13.80 58.16
CA ARG A 149 18.71 13.43 58.26
C ARG A 149 19.58 14.64 58.61
N ALA A 150 19.45 15.76 57.89
CA ALA A 150 20.20 16.98 58.17
C ALA A 150 19.92 17.56 59.58
N ASN A 151 18.72 17.34 60.13
CA ASN A 151 18.41 17.73 61.50
C ASN A 151 19.04 16.80 62.53
N LEU A 152 19.09 15.49 62.26
CA LEU A 152 19.81 14.52 63.08
C LEU A 152 21.31 14.81 63.08
N ASP A 153 21.92 15.02 61.92
CA ASP A 153 23.36 15.31 61.80
C ASP A 153 23.74 16.54 62.64
N LYS A 154 22.92 17.60 62.59
CA LYS A 154 23.11 18.81 63.42
C LYS A 154 22.95 18.55 64.91
N ALA A 155 22.08 17.62 65.30
CA ALA A 155 21.89 17.25 66.71
C ALA A 155 23.09 16.44 67.21
N GLU A 156 23.56 15.47 66.42
CA GLU A 156 24.73 14.64 66.71
C GLU A 156 25.99 15.49 66.81
N GLU A 157 26.20 16.43 65.88
CA GLU A 157 27.35 17.35 65.91
C GLU A 157 27.36 18.21 67.18
N LYS A 158 26.19 18.67 67.64
CA LYS A 158 26.07 19.45 68.89
C LYS A 158 26.39 18.59 70.11
N LEU A 159 25.92 17.34 70.13
CA LEU A 159 26.23 16.39 71.20
C LEU A 159 27.72 16.08 71.25
N ASP A 160 28.34 15.77 70.10
CA ASP A 160 29.77 15.48 70.00
C ASP A 160 30.62 16.67 70.47
N LYS A 161 30.29 17.90 70.01
CA LYS A 161 30.96 19.13 70.48
C LYS A 161 30.83 19.32 71.99
N ALA A 162 29.64 19.07 72.55
CA ALA A 162 29.41 19.17 73.99
C ALA A 162 30.20 18.11 74.78
N GLN A 163 30.19 16.86 74.31
CA GLN A 163 30.89 15.74 74.92
C GLN A 163 32.41 15.94 74.88
N LYS A 164 32.95 16.41 73.75
CA LYS A 164 34.36 16.80 73.61
C LYS A 164 34.75 17.90 74.60
N LYS A 165 33.89 18.94 74.76
CA LYS A 165 34.16 20.04 75.69
C LYS A 165 34.10 19.59 77.14
N TYR A 166 33.12 18.77 77.51
CA TYR A 166 33.01 18.16 78.84
C TYR A 166 34.24 17.32 79.16
N ASN A 167 34.61 16.38 78.29
CA ASN A 167 35.80 15.54 78.47
C ASN A 167 37.08 16.36 78.60
N LYS A 168 37.22 17.46 77.84
CA LYS A 168 38.37 18.36 77.93
C LYS A 168 38.43 19.09 79.27
N LEU A 169 37.30 19.55 79.81
CA LEU A 169 37.25 20.24 81.11
C LEU A 169 37.49 19.26 82.28
N LYS A 170 36.87 18.07 82.20
CA LYS A 170 37.07 16.99 83.17
C LYS A 170 38.52 16.54 83.25
N ARG A 171 39.17 16.30 82.09
CA ARG A 171 40.62 15.98 82.02
C ARG A 171 41.53 17.06 82.60
N LYS A 172 41.10 18.33 82.55
CA LYS A 172 41.87 19.47 83.08
C LYS A 172 41.59 19.75 84.56
N GLY A 173 40.70 18.99 85.21
CA GLY A 173 40.29 19.23 86.60
C GLY A 173 39.58 20.59 86.80
N LYS A 174 39.06 21.20 85.72
CA LYS A 174 38.42 22.53 85.76
C LYS A 174 36.91 22.46 86.00
N LEU A 175 36.43 21.37 86.57
CA LEU A 175 35.00 21.12 86.77
C LEU A 175 34.75 20.93 88.27
N SER A 176 33.92 21.80 88.85
CA SER A 176 33.41 21.60 90.20
C SER A 176 32.34 20.50 90.18
N PRO A 177 32.04 19.85 91.33
CA PRO A 177 30.96 18.84 91.39
C PRO A 177 29.60 19.38 90.91
N VAL A 178 29.32 20.65 91.18
CA VAL A 178 28.09 21.31 90.73
C VAL A 178 28.09 21.54 89.21
N ASP A 179 29.24 21.91 88.63
CA ASP A 179 29.35 22.09 87.18
C ASP A 179 29.33 20.75 86.44
N GLU A 180 29.85 19.67 87.03
CA GLU A 180 29.77 18.31 86.48
C GLU A 180 28.30 17.90 86.29
N ASN A 181 27.45 18.10 87.29
CA ASN A 181 26.02 17.83 87.17
C ASN A 181 25.35 18.69 86.08
N LYS A 182 25.67 19.99 85.99
CA LYS A 182 25.14 20.85 84.91
C LYS A 182 25.56 20.39 83.51
N TRP A 183 26.77 19.83 83.38
CA TRP A 183 27.24 19.27 82.11
C TRP A 183 26.56 17.94 81.79
N ILE A 184 26.34 17.08 82.78
CA ILE A 184 25.59 15.83 82.62
C ILE A 184 24.17 16.13 82.16
N ASP A 185 23.45 17.03 82.84
CA ASP A 185 22.09 17.47 82.46
C ASP A 185 22.04 18.01 81.02
N LYS A 186 23.09 18.74 80.62
CA LYS A 186 23.19 19.31 79.27
C LYS A 186 23.42 18.22 78.22
N LEU A 187 24.25 17.23 78.52
CA LEU A 187 24.50 16.10 77.64
C LEU A 187 23.25 15.25 77.50
N GLU A 188 22.55 14.95 78.60
CA GLU A 188 21.27 14.24 78.60
C GLU A 188 20.23 14.95 77.72
N LYS A 189 20.04 16.26 77.90
CA LYS A 189 19.15 17.08 77.05
C LYS A 189 19.55 17.10 75.56
N LEU A 190 20.83 16.91 75.24
CA LEU A 190 21.29 16.81 73.85
C LEU A 190 21.09 15.39 73.30
N THR A 191 21.32 14.37 74.12
CA THR A 191 21.04 12.96 73.80
C THR A 191 19.56 12.77 73.48
N ASP A 192 18.66 13.31 74.32
CA ASP A 192 17.21 13.31 74.08
C ASP A 192 16.84 13.96 72.75
N LYS A 193 17.55 15.02 72.35
CA LYS A 193 17.30 15.72 71.08
C LYS A 193 17.76 14.89 69.89
N VAL A 194 18.87 14.18 70.01
CA VAL A 194 19.35 13.23 68.99
C VAL A 194 18.38 12.08 68.87
N GLU A 195 17.94 11.50 69.98
CA GLU A 195 16.98 10.39 69.99
C GLU A 195 15.65 10.80 69.37
N LYS A 196 15.10 11.96 69.75
CA LYS A 196 13.88 12.52 69.15
C LYS A 196 14.04 12.86 67.67
N ALA A 197 15.24 13.19 67.19
CA ALA A 197 15.50 13.41 65.78
C ALA A 197 15.59 12.07 65.01
N LYS A 198 16.23 11.07 65.62
CA LYS A 198 16.35 9.71 65.08
C LYS A 198 15.01 8.99 64.97
N GLN A 199 14.13 9.17 65.96
CA GLN A 199 12.75 8.64 65.93
C GLN A 199 11.89 9.24 64.81
N LYS A 200 12.28 10.40 64.24
CA LYS A 200 11.51 11.10 63.20
C LYS A 200 11.93 10.75 61.79
N ILE A 201 13.10 10.11 61.60
CA ILE A 201 13.61 9.59 60.32
C ILE A 201 12.98 8.23 60.09
#